data_AF-A0A9Q1QVT7-F1
#
_entry.id   AF-A0A9Q1QVT7-F1
#
_cell.length_a   1.000
_cell.length_b   1.000
_cell.length_c   1.000
_cell.angle_alpha   90.00
_cell.angle_beta   90.00
_cell.angle_gamma   90.00
#
_symmetry.space_group_name_H-M   'P 1'
#
loop_
_entity.id
_entity.type
_entity.pdbx_description
1 polymer ?
#
loop_
_entity_poly.entity_id
_entity_poly.type
_entity_poly.pdbx_seq_one_letter_code
_entity_poly.pdbx_strand_id
1 'polypeptide(L)' 'MKLFPTTVLLLFLVLLLSTNGGPRKAEAKLCQYHSKTFHGICVTGKNCNQKCQQEKFDGGRCHGLRHYRCMCYRTC' A
#
# COMPACT_ATOMS: atom_id res chain seq x y z
N MET A 1 -43.04 16.83 -29.76
CA MET A 1 -41.98 17.74 -29.27
C MET A 1 -41.66 17.51 -27.78
N LYS A 2 -41.25 16.30 -27.37
CA LYS A 2 -40.88 15.97 -25.97
C LYS A 2 -39.65 15.04 -25.95
N LEU A 3 -38.65 15.33 -26.78
CA LEU A 3 -37.47 14.45 -26.93
C LEU A 3 -36.19 15.07 -26.34
N PHE A 4 -36.23 16.36 -25.97
CA PHE A 4 -35.08 17.12 -25.48
C PHE A 4 -34.81 17.02 -23.97
N PRO A 5 -35.81 17.03 -23.05
CA PRO A 5 -35.48 17.09 -21.63
C PRO A 5 -35.00 15.74 -21.08
N THR A 6 -35.54 14.64 -21.60
CA THR A 6 -35.17 13.28 -21.18
C THR A 6 -33.77 12.89 -21.64
N THR A 7 -33.40 13.24 -22.87
CA THR A 7 -32.05 12.98 -23.40
C THR A 7 -30.98 13.79 -22.68
N VAL A 8 -31.25 15.07 -22.39
CA VAL A 8 -30.36 15.94 -21.60
C VAL A 8 -30.21 15.41 -20.17
N LEU A 9 -31.29 15.00 -19.52
CA LEU A 9 -31.27 14.41 -18.18
C LEU A 9 -30.48 13.10 -18.15
N LEU A 10 -30.66 12.25 -19.16
CA LEU A 10 -29.92 10.99 -19.29
C LEU A 10 -28.42 11.23 -19.47
N LEU A 11 -28.05 12.20 -20.32
CA LEU A 11 -26.66 12.60 -20.53
C LEU A 11 -26.02 13.11 -19.23
N PHE A 12 -26.74 13.95 -18.49
CA PHE A 12 -26.29 14.48 -17.20
C PHE A 12 -26.05 13.35 -16.18
N LEU A 13 -26.93 12.34 -16.16
CA LEU A 13 -26.79 11.17 -15.28
C LEU A 13 -25.52 10.36 -15.63
N VAL A 14 -25.25 10.15 -16.93
CA VAL A 14 -24.06 9.43 -17.41
C VAL A 14 -22.76 10.18 -17.07
N LEU A 15 -22.78 11.52 -17.15
CA LEU A 15 -21.64 12.37 -16.77
C LEU A 15 -21.33 12.28 -15.27
N LEU A 16 -22.35 12.25 -14.40
CA LEU A 16 -22.18 12.11 -12.94
C LEU A 16 -21.59 10.75 -12.56
N LEU A 17 -21.96 9.68 -13.28
CA LEU A 17 -21.45 8.32 -13.06
C LEU A 17 -19.98 8.16 -13.49
N SER A 18 -19.45 9.07 -14.31
CA SER A 18 -18.11 8.97 -14.88
C SER A 18 -17.01 9.52 -13.97
N THR A 19 -17.37 10.25 -12.90
CA THR A 19 -16.40 10.90 -12.00
C THR A 19 -15.86 9.97 -10.90
N ASN A 20 -15.45 8.74 -11.27
CA ASN A 20 -14.79 7.81 -10.34
C ASN A 20 -13.27 8.00 -10.30
N GLY A 21 -12.78 9.17 -10.72
CA GLY A 21 -11.37 9.53 -10.77
C GLY A 21 -10.93 10.35 -9.57
N GLY A 22 -11.14 9.84 -8.36
CA GLY A 22 -10.53 10.45 -7.17
C GLY A 22 -8.99 10.47 -7.30
N PRO A 23 -8.29 11.38 -6.61
CA PRO A 23 -6.83 11.45 -6.67
C PRO A 23 -6.26 10.07 -6.34
N ARG A 24 -5.64 9.43 -7.33
CA ARG A 24 -4.89 8.19 -7.12
C ARG A 24 -3.73 8.56 -6.23
N LYS A 25 -3.86 8.29 -4.93
CA LYS A 25 -2.74 8.39 -4.00
C LYS A 25 -1.67 7.46 -4.56
N ALA A 26 -0.58 8.05 -5.04
CA ALA A 26 0.60 7.29 -5.37
C ALA A 26 1.17 6.77 -4.05
N GLU A 27 0.79 5.56 -3.66
CA GLU A 27 1.48 4.88 -2.57
C GLU A 27 2.94 4.72 -2.99
N ALA A 28 3.86 5.20 -2.16
CA ALA A 28 5.28 5.01 -2.40
C ALA A 28 5.55 3.51 -2.50
N LYS A 29 6.29 3.09 -3.53
CA LYS A 29 6.60 1.69 -3.71
C LYS A 29 7.53 1.27 -2.57
N LEU A 30 7.19 0.19 -1.87
CA LEU A 30 8.02 -0.33 -0.79
C LEU A 30 8.80 -1.54 -1.29
N CYS A 31 10.12 -1.45 -1.27
CA CYS A 31 11.00 -2.56 -1.55
C CYS A 31 11.32 -3.30 -0.25
N GLN A 32 11.23 -4.63 -0.26
CA GLN A 32 11.49 -5.48 0.90
C GLN A 32 12.86 -6.17 0.81
N TYR A 33 13.53 -6.30 1.94
CA TYR A 33 14.87 -6.86 2.08
C TYR A 33 14.95 -7.73 3.34
N HIS A 34 15.69 -8.82 3.28
CA HIS A 34 15.95 -9.62 4.48
C HIS A 34 16.90 -8.85 5.40
N SER A 35 16.58 -8.77 6.70
CA SER A 35 17.49 -8.21 7.70
C SER A 35 18.78 -9.04 7.76
N LYS A 36 19.93 -8.37 7.81
CA LYS A 36 21.24 -9.02 7.95
C LYS A 36 21.63 -9.23 9.41
N THR A 37 21.07 -8.43 10.32
CA THR A 37 21.46 -8.42 11.73
C THR A 37 20.43 -9.05 12.66
N PHE A 38 19.21 -9.31 12.18
CA PHE A 38 18.17 -9.97 12.95
C PHE A 38 18.42 -11.49 12.99
N HIS A 39 18.47 -12.04 14.21
CA HIS A 39 18.68 -13.45 14.46
C HIS A 39 17.51 -14.03 15.24
N GLY A 40 17.15 -15.28 14.92
CA GLY A 40 16.08 -16.00 15.59
C GLY A 40 14.69 -15.81 14.95
N ILE A 41 13.66 -16.18 15.70
CA ILE A 41 12.27 -16.23 15.24
C ILE A 41 11.61 -14.87 15.47
N CYS A 42 11.11 -14.24 14.40
CA CYS A 42 10.39 -12.97 14.46
C CYS A 42 8.94 -13.16 14.94
N VAL A 43 8.72 -13.24 16.24
CA VAL A 43 7.37 -13.36 16.81
C VAL A 43 6.63 -12.01 16.80
N THR A 44 7.36 -10.92 17.09
CA THR A 44 6.81 -9.57 17.21
C THR A 44 7.54 -8.60 16.30
N GLY A 45 6.80 -7.80 15.53
CA GLY A 45 7.37 -6.84 14.58
C GLY A 45 8.22 -5.73 15.22
N LYS A 46 8.05 -5.45 16.51
CA LYS A 46 8.77 -4.36 17.22
C LYS A 46 10.30 -4.53 17.19
N ASN A 47 10.79 -5.73 17.53
CA ASN A 47 12.23 -6.00 17.55
C ASN A 47 12.81 -6.00 16.13
N CYS A 48 12.06 -6.53 15.16
CA CYS A 48 12.43 -6.49 13.75
C CYS A 48 12.53 -5.05 13.24
N ASN A 49 11.54 -4.21 13.55
CA ASN A 49 11.55 -2.81 13.15
C ASN A 49 12.75 -2.05 13.71
N GLN A 50 13.06 -2.23 15.01
CA GLN A 50 14.24 -1.60 15.62
C GLN A 50 15.55 -2.04 14.95
N LYS A 51 15.68 -3.33 14.59
CA LYS A 51 16.85 -3.83 13.86
C LYS A 51 16.95 -3.27 12.45
N CYS A 52 15.84 -3.22 11.72
CA CYS A 52 15.81 -2.64 10.38
C CYS A 52 16.16 -1.15 10.37
N GLN A 53 15.74 -0.38 11.39
CA GLN A 53 16.14 1.02 11.54
C GLN A 53 17.65 1.17 11.81
N GLN A 54 18.25 0.26 12.60
CA GLN A 54 19.72 0.21 12.79
C GLN A 54 20.44 -0.12 11.47
N GLU A 55 19.84 -0.94 10.62
CA GLU A 55 20.32 -1.28 9.27
C GLU A 55 20.05 -0.20 8.21
N LYS A 56 19.54 0.98 8.59
CA LYS A 56 19.23 2.11 7.69
C LYS A 56 18.06 1.85 6.72
N PHE A 57 17.09 1.05 7.14
CA PHE A 57 15.79 0.92 6.47
C PHE A 57 14.72 1.78 7.16
N ASP A 58 13.64 2.09 6.44
CA ASP A 58 12.53 2.89 6.96
C ASP A 58 11.74 2.14 8.04
N GLY A 59 11.69 0.82 7.94
CA GLY A 59 11.10 -0.02 8.96
C GLY A 59 11.26 -1.52 8.69
N GLY A 60 10.59 -2.33 9.52
CA GLY A 60 10.64 -3.78 9.40
C GLY A 60 9.44 -4.48 10.02
N ARG A 61 9.07 -5.63 9.43
CA ARG A 61 7.98 -6.48 9.90
C ARG A 61 8.33 -7.96 9.76
N CYS A 62 7.76 -8.78 10.63
CA CYS A 62 7.84 -10.22 10.49
C CYS A 62 7.02 -10.67 9.27
N HIS A 63 7.58 -11.55 8.45
CA HIS A 63 6.94 -12.08 7.26
C HIS A 63 7.04 -13.61 7.18
N GLY A 64 5.93 -14.26 6.80
CA GLY A 64 5.84 -15.70 6.57
C GLY A 64 5.36 -16.53 7.77
N LEU A 65 4.71 -17.66 7.48
CA LEU A 65 4.15 -18.59 8.47
C LEU A 65 5.13 -19.72 8.88
N ARG A 66 6.09 -20.08 8.03
CA ARG A 66 7.03 -21.20 8.30
C ARG A 66 8.40 -20.78 8.77
N HIS A 67 8.81 -19.54 8.49
CA HIS A 67 10.01 -18.94 9.05
C HIS A 67 9.69 -17.47 9.24
N TYR A 68 9.38 -17.11 10.48
CA TYR A 68 9.19 -15.76 10.96
C TYR A 68 10.45 -14.91 10.68
N ARG A 69 10.67 -14.55 9.42
CA ARG A 69 11.84 -13.78 8.99
C ARG A 69 11.54 -12.31 9.17
N CYS A 70 12.53 -11.58 9.64
CA CYS A 70 12.44 -10.13 9.70
C CYS A 70 12.70 -9.56 8.30
N MET A 71 11.68 -8.93 7.71
CA MET A 71 11.79 -8.23 6.43
C MET A 71 11.83 -6.72 6.71
N CYS A 72 12.93 -6.10 6.34
CA CYS A 72 13.08 -4.66 6.31
C CYS A 72 12.46 -4.10 5.04
N TYR A 73 11.94 -2.87 5.09
CA TYR A 73 11.43 -2.20 3.92
C TYR A 73 11.92 -0.75 3.87
N ARG A 74 12.03 -0.24 2.64
CA ARG A 74 12.29 1.18 2.37
C ARG A 74 11.54 1.63 1.13
N THR A 75 11.32 2.94 1.01
CA THR A 75 10.80 3.54 -0.21
C THR A 75 11.77 3.33 -1.37
N CYS A 76 11.20 2.89 -2.49
CA CYS A 76 11.76 2.81 -3.82
C CYS A 76 10.61 3.18 -4.80
#